data_AF-A0A255ECP8-F1
#
_entry.id   AF-A0A255ECP8-F1
#
_cell.length_a   1.000
_cell.length_b   1.000
_cell.length_c   1.000
_cell.angle_alpha   90.00
_cell.angle_beta   90.00
_cell.angle_gamma   90.00
#
_symmetry.space_group_name_H-M   'P 1'
#
loop_
_entity.id
_entity.type
_entity.pdbx_description
1 polymer ?
#
loop_
_entity_poly.entity_id
_entity_poly.type
_entity_poly.pdbx_seq_one_letter_code
_entity_poly.pdbx_strand_id
1 'polypeptide(L)'
;GEGWDAPRLNCVVDLTTATTVTAVTQLRGRGLRLDPQDPDKVATTWSVVAISEDHPLGDRDHQRLVRKHEGYYAPDPEGAIVDQVAHLDDALSPEAPPVVADLPALNARALARSQDLAAIRTAWQVGTPVQDQVRPQLWVASASLRTRPEPPVSPDDLLPELVLREDGLAWRGSSPLEPVRTAAVGGAAVLLAGVLLTAVPALGAAVLAAVLLAGGGWLWRATERGRQALEEAEPTLMQYGAAVADGLRTAGLSPVGAEGVRIVVDSRTVHRCELNAGTDAAGIEAAQQFVRALEEVLAPIGQPRYLVRRHRPQSDRRAGWLLAWGRTPPGESVWHAVPSDLGGSRAGADAFARAWHHWVGGSDRAHYLGASGRPELLTAHRGADPTGAELVHRRTWS
;
A
#
# COMPACT_ATOMS: atom_id res chain seq x y z
N GLY A 1 20.34 37.53 -6.44
CA GLY A 1 20.93 38.88 -6.47
C GLY A 1 20.51 39.62 -5.22
N GLU A 2 21.43 40.29 -4.52
CA GLU A 2 21.10 41.16 -3.39
C GLU A 2 19.99 42.14 -3.79
N GLY A 3 18.93 42.23 -3.00
CA GLY A 3 17.76 43.04 -3.34
C GLY A 3 17.15 43.65 -2.09
N TRP A 4 16.35 44.67 -2.33
CA TRP A 4 15.78 45.55 -1.31
C TRP A 4 14.93 44.77 -0.31
N ASP A 5 14.93 45.24 0.95
CA ASP A 5 14.05 44.69 1.97
C ASP A 5 12.62 45.16 1.73
N ALA A 6 11.72 44.21 1.48
CA ALA A 6 10.33 44.46 1.10
C ALA A 6 9.41 43.52 1.88
N PRO A 7 9.05 43.87 3.14
CA PRO A 7 8.20 43.03 4.00
C PRO A 7 6.84 42.70 3.37
N ARG A 8 6.31 43.59 2.53
CA ARG A 8 5.00 43.42 1.86
C ARG A 8 5.00 42.43 0.70
N LEU A 9 6.16 41.94 0.27
CA LEU A 9 6.24 41.05 -0.88
C LEU A 9 5.51 39.72 -0.59
N ASN A 10 4.46 39.43 -1.36
CA ASN A 10 3.55 38.30 -1.15
C ASN A 10 3.50 37.31 -2.34
N CYS A 11 4.26 37.55 -3.40
CA CYS A 11 4.36 36.64 -4.55
C CYS A 11 5.79 36.65 -5.10
N VAL A 12 6.36 35.45 -5.29
CA VAL A 12 7.65 35.23 -5.97
C VAL A 12 7.40 34.31 -7.17
N VAL A 13 7.86 34.70 -8.35
CA VAL A 13 7.83 33.84 -9.55
C VAL A 13 9.25 33.46 -9.93
N ASP A 14 9.58 32.18 -9.74
CA ASP A 14 10.89 31.60 -10.04
C ASP A 14 10.92 31.04 -11.47
N LEU A 15 11.59 31.78 -12.35
CA LEU A 15 11.89 31.39 -13.74
C LEU A 15 13.34 30.88 -13.89
N THR A 16 14.07 30.73 -12.78
CA THR A 16 15.50 30.42 -12.81
C THR A 16 15.74 28.92 -12.97
N THR A 17 16.91 28.55 -13.49
CA THR A 17 17.36 27.15 -13.52
C THR A 17 18.14 26.75 -12.26
N ALA A 18 18.22 27.63 -11.25
CA ALA A 18 19.03 27.41 -10.06
C ALA A 18 18.37 26.37 -9.14
N THR A 19 19.09 25.31 -8.80
CA THR A 19 18.59 24.23 -7.93
C THR A 19 19.42 24.04 -6.66
N THR A 20 20.43 24.89 -6.41
CA THR A 20 21.23 24.78 -5.19
C THR A 20 20.39 25.24 -3.99
N VAL A 21 20.49 24.52 -2.87
CA VAL A 21 19.76 24.84 -1.63
C VAL A 21 19.92 26.31 -1.26
N THR A 22 21.14 26.85 -1.33
CA THR A 22 21.41 28.27 -1.05
C THR A 22 20.63 29.21 -1.97
N ALA A 23 20.59 28.95 -3.29
CA ALA A 23 19.89 29.82 -4.23
C ALA A 23 18.37 29.75 -4.04
N VAL A 24 17.83 28.55 -3.83
CA VAL A 24 16.40 28.31 -3.59
C VAL A 24 15.96 28.99 -2.29
N THR A 25 16.70 28.80 -1.19
CA THR A 25 16.42 29.44 0.10
C THR A 25 16.48 30.96 0.01
N GLN A 26 17.48 31.51 -0.68
CA GLN A 26 17.59 32.97 -0.89
C GLN A 26 16.43 33.53 -1.73
N LEU A 27 15.97 32.79 -2.74
CA LEU A 27 14.87 33.23 -3.60
C LEU A 27 13.54 33.23 -2.84
N ARG A 28 13.24 32.13 -2.13
CA ARG A 28 12.02 31.98 -1.32
C ARG A 28 11.98 32.89 -0.09
N GLY A 29 13.13 33.09 0.57
CA GLY A 29 13.25 33.95 1.75
C GLY A 29 12.83 35.41 1.53
N ARG A 30 12.71 35.86 0.27
CA ARG A 30 12.18 37.19 -0.06
C ARG A 30 10.71 37.35 0.31
N GLY A 31 9.92 36.29 0.14
CA GLY A 31 8.48 36.31 0.44
C GLY A 31 8.16 36.03 1.90
N LEU A 32 9.01 35.29 2.61
CA LEU A 32 8.75 34.79 3.98
C LEU A 32 8.87 35.86 5.08
N ARG A 33 9.25 37.09 4.74
CA ARG A 33 9.37 38.19 5.71
C ARG A 33 8.00 38.52 6.31
N LEU A 34 7.94 38.72 7.62
CA LEU A 34 6.73 39.17 8.31
C LEU A 34 6.44 40.63 7.92
N ASP A 35 5.19 40.94 7.60
CA ASP A 35 4.74 42.32 7.38
C ASP A 35 4.14 42.86 8.69
N PRO A 36 4.73 43.88 9.33
CA PRO A 36 4.17 44.48 10.54
C PRO A 36 2.76 45.06 10.37
N GLN A 37 2.33 45.33 9.14
CA GLN A 37 1.00 45.86 8.82
C GLN A 37 -0.01 44.79 8.43
N ASP A 38 0.45 43.56 8.18
CA ASP A 38 -0.39 42.43 7.81
C ASP A 38 0.12 41.16 8.52
N PRO A 39 -0.32 40.90 9.76
CA PRO A 39 0.04 39.67 10.48
C PRO A 39 -0.55 38.43 9.81
N ASP A 40 -1.54 38.62 8.93
CA ASP A 40 -2.20 37.55 8.21
C ASP A 40 -1.58 37.23 6.83
N LYS A 41 -0.54 37.96 6.45
CA LYS A 41 0.16 37.83 5.18
C LYS A 41 0.49 36.38 4.83
N VAL A 42 0.10 36.00 3.62
CA VAL A 42 0.53 34.76 2.95
C VAL A 42 1.40 35.13 1.76
N ALA A 43 2.50 34.41 1.59
CA ALA A 43 3.37 34.54 0.42
C ALA A 43 3.27 33.31 -0.47
N THR A 44 2.99 33.50 -1.75
CA THR A 44 2.99 32.43 -2.75
C THR A 44 4.32 32.40 -3.51
N THR A 45 4.83 31.21 -3.78
CA THR A 45 6.03 31.01 -4.62
C THR A 45 5.66 30.12 -5.79
N TRP A 46 5.86 30.62 -7.00
CA TRP A 46 5.64 29.90 -8.25
C TRP A 46 6.98 29.40 -8.79
N SER A 47 7.02 28.13 -9.20
CA SER A 47 8.11 27.59 -10.02
C SER A 47 7.55 27.27 -11.41
N VAL A 48 8.06 27.92 -12.45
CA VAL A 48 7.58 27.68 -13.82
C VAL A 48 8.47 26.64 -14.48
N VAL A 49 7.83 25.67 -15.13
CA VAL A 49 8.48 24.53 -15.80
C VAL A 49 7.93 24.36 -17.21
N ALA A 50 8.80 23.98 -18.15
CA ALA A 50 8.43 23.56 -19.49
C ALA A 50 8.64 22.05 -19.66
N ILE A 51 7.58 21.33 -20.00
CA ILE A 51 7.62 19.88 -20.25
C ILE A 51 7.26 19.62 -21.72
N SER A 52 7.99 18.72 -22.36
CA SER A 52 7.75 18.32 -23.76
C SER A 52 8.03 16.84 -23.96
N GLU A 53 7.07 16.11 -24.53
CA GLU A 53 7.22 14.71 -24.94
C GLU A 53 7.98 14.56 -26.27
N ASP A 54 7.99 15.60 -27.09
CA ASP A 54 8.62 15.62 -28.41
C ASP A 54 10.14 15.83 -28.37
N HIS A 55 10.72 16.03 -27.17
CA HIS A 55 12.13 16.34 -27.00
C HIS A 55 12.81 15.33 -26.05
N PRO A 56 13.96 14.72 -26.44
CA PRO A 56 14.66 13.72 -25.61
C PRO A 56 15.10 14.19 -24.22
N LEU A 57 15.07 15.50 -23.97
CA LEU A 57 15.44 16.16 -22.72
C LEU A 57 14.33 17.09 -22.23
N GLY A 58 13.09 16.85 -22.66
CA GLY A 58 11.91 17.66 -22.33
C GLY A 58 11.45 17.48 -20.87
N ASP A 59 12.08 16.61 -20.11
CA ASP A 59 11.86 16.37 -18.68
C ASP A 59 12.82 17.16 -17.77
N ARG A 60 13.80 17.89 -18.32
CA ARG A 60 14.84 18.58 -17.53
C ARG A 60 14.29 19.62 -16.55
N ASP A 61 13.23 20.34 -16.92
CA ASP A 61 12.60 21.30 -16.01
C ASP A 61 11.86 20.59 -14.87
N HIS A 62 11.26 19.44 -15.15
CA HIS A 62 10.66 18.61 -14.11
C HIS A 62 11.72 18.12 -13.11
N GLN A 63 12.83 17.57 -13.59
CA GLN A 63 13.96 17.17 -12.72
C GLN A 63 14.54 18.35 -11.91
N ARG A 64 14.47 19.58 -12.45
CA ARG A 64 14.84 20.79 -11.70
C ARG A 64 13.80 21.15 -10.65
N LEU A 65 12.51 21.05 -10.97
CA LEU A 65 11.42 21.29 -10.04
C LEU A 65 11.51 20.36 -8.82
N VAL A 66 11.73 19.07 -9.04
CA VAL A 66 11.91 18.08 -7.98
C VAL A 66 13.06 18.48 -7.05
N ARG A 67 14.24 18.78 -7.62
CA ARG A 67 15.40 19.23 -6.83
C ARG A 67 15.17 20.55 -6.07
N LYS A 68 14.37 21.47 -6.60
CA LYS A 68 14.02 22.72 -5.89
C LYS A 68 13.11 22.48 -4.68
N HIS A 69 12.34 21.39 -4.68
CA HIS A 69 11.39 21.06 -3.61
C HIS A 69 11.91 19.95 -2.69
N GLU A 70 13.05 19.33 -3.01
CA GLU A 70 13.75 18.40 -2.13
C GLU A 70 14.16 19.10 -0.82
N GLY A 71 13.74 18.53 0.32
CA GLY A 71 13.98 19.10 1.64
C GLY A 71 13.21 20.39 1.93
N TYR A 72 12.23 20.76 1.08
CA TYR A 72 11.33 21.87 1.32
C TYR A 72 9.95 21.36 1.68
N TYR A 73 9.51 21.70 2.89
CA TYR A 73 8.24 21.25 3.45
C TYR A 73 7.16 22.31 3.25
N ALA A 74 6.00 21.89 2.79
CA ALA A 74 4.82 22.75 2.65
C ALA A 74 3.54 21.91 2.76
N PRO A 75 2.40 22.52 3.12
CA PRO A 75 1.13 21.82 3.14
C PRO A 75 0.80 21.33 1.73
N ASP A 76 0.35 20.09 1.62
CA ASP A 76 -0.33 19.55 0.45
C ASP A 76 -1.78 20.10 0.36
N PRO A 77 -2.55 19.76 -0.69
CA PRO A 77 -3.95 20.21 -0.80
C PRO A 77 -4.86 19.77 0.36
N GLU A 78 -4.48 18.75 1.10
CA GLU A 78 -5.21 18.18 2.24
C GLU A 78 -4.76 18.78 3.59
N GLY A 79 -3.66 19.53 3.59
CA GLY A 79 -3.11 20.25 4.74
C GLY A 79 -2.05 19.47 5.53
N ALA A 80 -1.60 18.31 5.05
CA ALA A 80 -0.43 17.63 5.61
C ALA A 80 0.85 18.29 5.10
N ILE A 81 1.83 18.49 5.98
CA ILE A 81 3.10 19.11 5.60
C ILE A 81 4.01 18.05 4.96
N VAL A 82 4.22 18.11 3.65
CA VAL A 82 5.01 17.13 2.89
C VAL A 82 6.19 17.78 2.16
N ASP A 83 7.16 16.96 1.75
CA ASP A 83 8.31 17.39 0.95
C ASP A 83 8.10 17.18 -0.56
N GLN A 84 9.06 17.67 -1.36
CA GLN A 84 9.12 17.50 -2.81
C GLN A 84 7.91 18.06 -3.56
N VAL A 85 7.64 17.58 -4.77
CA VAL A 85 6.58 18.11 -5.65
C VAL A 85 5.18 17.71 -5.21
N ALA A 86 5.06 16.79 -4.26
CA ALA A 86 3.80 16.31 -3.72
C ALA A 86 2.95 17.41 -3.09
N HIS A 87 3.58 18.38 -2.41
CA HIS A 87 2.83 19.47 -1.80
C HIS A 87 2.22 20.42 -2.85
N LEU A 88 2.61 20.32 -4.13
CA LEU A 88 2.10 21.17 -5.19
C LEU A 88 0.78 20.60 -5.74
N ASP A 89 0.75 19.32 -6.09
CA ASP A 89 -0.41 18.59 -6.60
C ASP A 89 -0.15 17.07 -6.52
N ASP A 90 -1.18 16.27 -6.25
CA ASP A 90 -1.05 14.81 -6.12
C ASP A 90 -0.64 14.10 -7.42
N ALA A 91 -0.96 14.69 -8.58
CA ALA A 91 -0.59 14.12 -9.87
C ALA A 91 0.89 14.33 -10.23
N LEU A 92 1.66 15.03 -9.39
CA LEU A 92 3.10 15.20 -9.59
C LEU A 92 3.89 14.11 -8.86
N SER A 93 4.83 13.51 -9.59
CA SER A 93 5.73 12.45 -9.10
C SER A 93 7.18 12.93 -9.20
N PRO A 94 8.05 12.59 -8.24
CA PRO A 94 9.49 12.84 -8.36
C PRO A 94 10.17 12.08 -9.51
N GLU A 95 9.63 10.92 -9.88
CA GLU A 95 10.23 9.95 -10.79
C GLU A 95 9.99 10.29 -12.26
N ALA A 96 8.79 10.79 -12.59
CA ALA A 96 8.40 11.06 -13.97
C ALA A 96 7.62 12.37 -14.09
N PRO A 97 7.80 13.13 -15.19
CA PRO A 97 6.99 14.31 -15.45
C PRO A 97 5.52 13.92 -15.70
N PRO A 98 4.57 14.82 -15.37
CA PRO A 98 3.18 14.63 -15.75
C PRO A 98 3.00 14.57 -17.27
N VAL A 99 1.95 13.88 -17.71
CA VAL A 99 1.57 13.80 -19.13
C VAL A 99 1.23 15.21 -19.64
N VAL A 100 1.72 15.56 -20.84
CA VAL A 100 1.58 16.92 -21.38
C VAL A 100 0.10 17.32 -21.54
N ALA A 101 -0.76 16.35 -21.85
CA ALA A 101 -2.21 16.54 -21.96
C ALA A 101 -2.88 17.03 -20.65
N ASP A 102 -2.30 16.71 -19.49
CA ASP A 102 -2.87 17.05 -18.17
C ASP A 102 -2.40 18.42 -17.64
N LEU A 103 -1.39 19.03 -18.27
CA LEU A 103 -0.83 20.33 -17.85
C LEU A 103 -1.87 21.46 -17.73
N PRO A 104 -2.87 21.61 -18.63
CA PRO A 104 -3.91 22.63 -18.47
C PRO A 104 -4.72 22.44 -17.18
N ALA A 105 -5.04 21.20 -16.82
CA ALA A 105 -5.79 20.89 -15.61
C ALA A 105 -4.94 21.13 -14.35
N LEU A 106 -3.68 20.72 -14.37
CA LEU A 106 -2.69 21.01 -13.31
C LEU A 106 -2.53 22.52 -13.08
N ASN A 107 -2.34 23.30 -14.15
CA ASN A 107 -2.20 24.75 -14.06
C ASN A 107 -3.47 25.43 -13.52
N ALA A 108 -4.65 24.94 -13.90
CA ALA A 108 -5.92 25.47 -13.38
C ALA A 108 -6.06 25.22 -11.88
N ARG A 109 -5.71 24.03 -11.38
CA ARG A 109 -5.72 23.70 -9.95
C ARG A 109 -4.70 24.55 -9.17
N ALA A 110 -3.48 24.68 -9.67
CA ALA A 110 -2.45 25.52 -9.07
C ALA A 110 -2.89 26.99 -8.97
N LEU A 111 -3.50 27.53 -10.03
CA LEU A 111 -4.04 28.90 -10.04
C LEU A 111 -5.18 29.07 -9.05
N ALA A 112 -6.16 28.17 -9.03
CA ALA A 112 -7.28 28.23 -8.08
C ALA A 112 -6.77 28.20 -6.63
N ARG A 113 -5.84 27.29 -6.31
CA ARG A 113 -5.25 27.18 -4.98
C ARG A 113 -4.48 28.43 -4.57
N SER A 114 -3.73 29.05 -5.49
CA SER A 114 -2.97 30.27 -5.19
C SER A 114 -3.84 31.48 -4.83
N GLN A 115 -5.11 31.47 -5.22
CA GLN A 115 -6.06 32.55 -4.96
C GLN A 115 -6.71 32.42 -3.57
N ASP A 116 -6.76 31.21 -3.01
CA ASP A 116 -7.33 30.95 -1.67
C ASP A 116 -6.27 31.11 -0.58
N LEU A 117 -5.91 32.37 -0.29
CA LEU A 117 -4.92 32.69 0.73
C LEU A 117 -5.35 32.26 2.13
N ALA A 118 -6.66 32.26 2.41
CA ALA A 118 -7.20 31.84 3.70
C ALA A 118 -6.97 30.34 3.91
N ALA A 119 -7.29 29.50 2.92
CA ALA A 119 -7.02 28.07 2.99
C ALA A 119 -5.53 27.76 3.14
N ILE A 120 -4.65 28.45 2.40
CA ILE A 120 -3.20 28.30 2.54
C ILE A 120 -2.76 28.60 3.98
N ARG A 121 -3.24 29.69 4.56
CA ARG A 121 -2.92 30.07 5.95
C ARG A 121 -3.40 29.02 6.94
N THR A 122 -4.64 28.54 6.79
CA THR A 122 -5.21 27.50 7.66
C THR A 122 -4.41 26.20 7.57
N ALA A 123 -3.99 25.80 6.36
CA ALA A 123 -3.22 24.57 6.15
C ALA A 123 -1.86 24.57 6.86
N TRP A 124 -1.23 25.74 7.02
CA TRP A 124 0.01 25.89 7.79
C TRP A 124 -0.17 25.74 9.30
N GLN A 125 -1.41 25.83 9.81
CA GLN A 125 -1.73 25.66 11.23
C GLN A 125 -0.84 26.49 12.18
N VAL A 126 -0.48 27.72 11.76
CA VAL A 126 0.44 28.59 12.50
C VAL A 126 -0.06 28.82 13.93
N GLY A 127 0.80 28.55 14.92
CA GLY A 127 0.47 28.70 16.35
C GLY A 127 -0.03 27.42 17.02
N THR A 128 -0.28 26.35 16.25
CA THR A 128 -0.62 25.03 16.79
C THR A 128 0.67 24.32 17.23
N PRO A 129 0.67 23.53 18.32
CA PRO A 129 1.85 22.73 18.69
C PRO A 129 2.22 21.75 17.58
N VAL A 130 3.49 21.75 17.17
CA VAL A 130 4.00 20.84 16.13
C VAL A 130 5.09 19.94 16.73
N GLN A 131 5.14 18.68 16.30
CA GLN A 131 6.13 17.73 16.78
C GLN A 131 7.35 17.69 15.86
N ASP A 132 8.11 18.79 15.72
CA ASP A 132 9.25 18.98 14.79
C ASP A 132 10.06 17.72 14.39
N GLN A 133 9.49 16.89 13.51
CA GLN A 133 9.96 15.55 13.17
C GLN A 133 9.63 15.26 11.72
N VAL A 134 10.62 14.73 11.00
CA VAL A 134 10.45 14.27 9.62
C VAL A 134 10.24 12.76 9.63
N ARG A 135 9.13 12.32 9.05
CA ARG A 135 8.74 10.91 8.93
C ARG A 135 8.74 10.48 7.46
N PRO A 136 9.53 9.45 7.09
CA PRO A 136 9.44 8.83 5.77
C PRO A 136 8.08 8.13 5.61
N GLN A 137 7.43 8.32 4.47
CA GLN A 137 6.13 7.70 4.17
C GLN A 137 6.09 7.19 2.72
N LEU A 138 5.38 6.09 2.50
CA LEU A 138 5.05 5.59 1.17
C LEU A 138 3.58 5.88 0.89
N TRP A 139 3.30 6.54 -0.22
CA TRP A 139 1.94 6.78 -0.70
C TRP A 139 1.61 5.76 -1.78
N VAL A 140 0.52 5.04 -1.57
CA VAL A 140 0.08 3.94 -2.43
C VAL A 140 -1.29 4.27 -2.98
N ALA A 141 -1.35 4.61 -4.27
CA ALA A 141 -2.58 4.86 -4.99
C ALA A 141 -2.93 3.57 -5.76
N SER A 142 -3.87 2.78 -5.25
CA SER A 142 -4.28 1.58 -5.98
C SER A 142 -5.67 1.11 -5.57
N ALA A 143 -6.57 1.06 -6.56
CA ALA A 143 -7.87 0.44 -6.40
C ALA A 143 -7.80 -1.10 -6.28
N SER A 144 -6.65 -1.73 -6.62
CA SER A 144 -6.47 -3.18 -6.56
C SER A 144 -5.90 -3.69 -5.24
N LEU A 145 -5.33 -2.83 -4.40
CA LEU A 145 -4.88 -3.23 -3.07
C LEU A 145 -6.03 -3.17 -2.07
N ARG A 146 -6.28 -4.29 -1.40
CA ARG A 146 -7.27 -4.34 -0.32
C ARG A 146 -6.78 -3.52 0.86
N THR A 147 -7.63 -2.63 1.33
CA THR A 147 -7.41 -1.89 2.57
C THR A 147 -8.57 -2.06 3.52
N ARG A 148 -8.26 -2.17 4.81
CA ARG A 148 -9.28 -2.19 5.85
C ARG A 148 -9.60 -0.74 6.24
N PRO A 149 -10.88 -0.32 6.22
CA PRO A 149 -11.25 1.05 6.57
C PRO A 149 -11.08 1.33 8.07
N GLU A 150 -11.22 0.32 8.91
CA GLU A 150 -11.01 0.44 10.36
C GLU A 150 -9.62 -0.09 10.75
N PRO A 151 -8.89 0.64 11.62
CA PRO A 151 -7.63 0.15 12.15
C PRO A 151 -7.88 -1.13 12.98
N PRO A 152 -7.01 -2.14 12.86
CA PRO A 152 -7.15 -3.39 13.62
C PRO A 152 -6.99 -3.12 15.13
N VAL A 153 -7.68 -3.90 15.96
CA VAL A 153 -7.55 -3.81 17.43
C VAL A 153 -6.23 -4.46 17.87
N SER A 154 -5.84 -5.55 17.20
CA SER A 154 -4.55 -6.22 17.34
C SER A 154 -3.93 -6.48 15.96
N PRO A 155 -2.59 -6.43 15.80
CA PRO A 155 -1.92 -6.90 14.59
C PRO A 155 -2.35 -8.31 14.17
N ASP A 156 -2.68 -9.18 15.13
CA ASP A 156 -3.16 -10.54 14.85
C ASP A 156 -4.51 -10.56 14.09
N ASP A 157 -5.33 -9.51 14.19
CA ASP A 157 -6.60 -9.38 13.45
C ASP A 157 -6.40 -9.18 11.94
N LEU A 158 -5.15 -8.95 11.52
CA LEU A 158 -4.75 -8.82 10.12
C LEU A 158 -4.29 -10.15 9.53
N LEU A 159 -4.08 -11.17 10.37
CA LEU A 159 -3.60 -12.45 9.89
C LEU A 159 -4.69 -13.09 9.03
N PRO A 160 -4.35 -13.56 7.82
CA PRO A 160 -5.34 -14.14 6.95
C PRO A 160 -5.90 -15.40 7.61
N GLU A 161 -7.23 -15.51 7.69
CA GLU A 161 -7.90 -16.70 8.21
C GLU A 161 -7.56 -17.92 7.35
N LEU A 162 -7.46 -17.71 6.04
CA LEU A 162 -7.07 -18.72 5.07
C LEU A 162 -5.65 -18.44 4.57
N VAL A 163 -4.72 -19.32 4.89
CA VAL A 163 -3.29 -19.19 4.54
C VAL A 163 -2.92 -20.30 3.58
N LEU A 164 -2.14 -19.99 2.54
CA LEU A 164 -1.50 -21.02 1.75
C LEU A 164 -0.22 -21.52 2.47
N ARG A 165 -0.20 -22.80 2.82
CA ARG A 165 0.98 -23.54 3.25
C ARG A 165 1.58 -24.32 2.07
N GLU A 166 2.77 -24.89 2.25
CA GLU A 166 3.39 -25.73 1.21
C GLU A 166 2.49 -26.88 0.76
N ASP A 167 1.70 -27.45 1.68
CA ASP A 167 0.78 -28.58 1.43
C ASP A 167 -0.62 -28.16 0.94
N GLY A 168 -0.89 -26.86 0.77
CA GLY A 168 -2.18 -26.32 0.30
C GLY A 168 -2.79 -25.24 1.18
N LEU A 169 -4.07 -24.93 0.93
CA LEU A 169 -4.82 -23.93 1.71
C LEU A 169 -5.18 -24.51 3.08
N ALA A 170 -4.84 -23.78 4.14
CA ALA A 170 -5.15 -24.14 5.52
C ALA A 170 -5.81 -22.97 6.25
N TRP A 171 -6.85 -23.27 7.02
CA TRP A 171 -7.40 -22.32 7.97
C TRP A 171 -6.44 -22.16 9.14
N ARG A 172 -6.17 -20.92 9.56
CA ARG A 172 -5.31 -20.61 10.70
C ARG A 172 -5.99 -20.95 12.04
N GLY A 173 -7.32 -20.97 12.06
CA GLY A 173 -8.16 -21.43 13.17
C GLY A 173 -9.14 -22.51 12.74
N SER A 174 -10.28 -22.58 13.42
CA SER A 174 -11.38 -23.49 13.05
C SER A 174 -11.99 -23.06 11.72
N SER A 175 -12.16 -24.00 10.78
CA SER A 175 -12.86 -23.69 9.53
C SER A 175 -14.30 -23.23 9.84
N PRO A 176 -14.75 -22.06 9.36
CA PRO A 176 -16.17 -21.68 9.46
C PRO A 176 -17.06 -22.60 8.61
N LEU A 177 -16.43 -23.43 7.77
CA LEU A 177 -17.04 -24.48 6.94
C LEU A 177 -16.97 -25.85 7.63
N GLU A 178 -16.56 -25.93 8.89
CA GLU A 178 -16.61 -27.15 9.71
C GLU A 178 -17.94 -27.87 9.43
N PRO A 179 -17.90 -29.15 9.02
CA PRO A 179 -19.09 -29.94 8.76
C PRO A 179 -19.77 -30.28 10.11
N VAL A 180 -20.30 -29.28 10.79
CA VAL A 180 -20.95 -29.42 12.09
C VAL A 180 -22.22 -30.23 11.87
N ARG A 181 -22.18 -31.52 12.23
CA ARG A 181 -23.33 -32.37 12.60
C ARG A 181 -24.43 -32.59 11.55
N THR A 182 -24.36 -31.95 10.38
CA THR A 182 -25.36 -32.06 9.30
C THR A 182 -25.27 -33.36 8.53
N ALA A 183 -24.11 -34.01 8.45
CA ALA A 183 -23.98 -35.31 7.79
C ALA A 183 -24.69 -36.44 8.57
N ALA A 184 -24.58 -36.45 9.91
CA ALA A 184 -25.26 -37.42 10.76
C ALA A 184 -26.78 -37.15 10.86
N VAL A 185 -27.18 -35.88 11.00
CA VAL A 185 -28.59 -35.48 11.01
C VAL A 185 -29.24 -35.66 9.63
N GLY A 186 -28.51 -35.37 8.56
CA GLY A 186 -28.96 -35.56 7.17
C GLY A 186 -29.11 -37.03 6.81
N GLY A 187 -28.16 -37.89 7.19
CA GLY A 187 -28.26 -39.34 6.98
C GLY A 187 -29.48 -39.95 7.67
N ALA A 188 -29.70 -39.60 8.95
CA ALA A 188 -30.88 -40.05 9.69
C ALA A 188 -32.20 -39.52 9.11
N ALA A 189 -32.24 -38.26 8.66
CA ALA A 189 -33.42 -37.68 8.04
C ALA A 189 -33.75 -38.29 6.66
N VAL A 190 -32.73 -38.66 5.88
CA VAL A 190 -32.91 -39.39 4.60
C VAL A 190 -33.43 -40.81 4.85
N LEU A 191 -32.89 -41.52 5.85
CA LEU A 191 -33.40 -42.85 6.23
C LEU A 191 -34.85 -42.78 6.74
N LEU A 192 -35.18 -41.78 7.56
CA LEU A 192 -36.55 -41.52 8.02
C LEU A 192 -37.49 -41.19 6.86
N ALA A 193 -37.05 -40.37 5.90
CA ALA A 193 -37.82 -40.07 4.70
C ALA A 193 -38.10 -41.35 3.88
N GLY A 194 -37.12 -42.24 3.76
CA GLY A 194 -37.27 -43.53 3.07
C GLY A 194 -38.31 -44.44 3.74
N VAL A 195 -38.32 -44.52 5.07
CA VAL A 195 -39.33 -45.26 5.85
C VAL A 195 -40.71 -44.61 5.73
N LEU A 196 -40.78 -43.28 5.79
CA LEU A 196 -42.04 -42.56 5.64
C LEU A 196 -42.59 -42.65 4.22
N LEU A 197 -41.75 -42.80 3.20
CA LEU A 197 -42.21 -42.99 1.82
C LEU A 197 -43.03 -44.26 1.64
N THR A 198 -42.79 -45.31 2.45
CA THR A 198 -43.54 -46.57 2.38
C THR A 198 -44.82 -46.52 3.22
N ALA A 199 -44.81 -45.84 4.37
CA ALA A 199 -45.94 -45.75 5.28
C ALA A 199 -46.92 -44.61 4.95
N VAL A 200 -46.40 -43.42 4.63
CA VAL A 200 -47.16 -42.19 4.34
C VAL A 200 -46.43 -41.39 3.23
N PRO A 201 -46.65 -41.72 1.94
CA PRO A 201 -45.83 -41.21 0.83
C PRO A 201 -45.69 -39.69 0.77
N ALA A 202 -46.78 -38.95 1.04
CA ALA A 202 -46.78 -37.49 1.03
C ALA A 202 -45.87 -36.89 2.11
N LEU A 203 -45.84 -37.48 3.30
CA LEU A 203 -44.99 -37.04 4.41
C LEU A 203 -43.52 -37.38 4.13
N GLY A 204 -43.25 -38.58 3.60
CA GLY A 204 -41.91 -38.98 3.18
C GLY A 204 -41.33 -38.05 2.10
N ALA A 205 -42.12 -37.72 1.09
CA ALA A 205 -41.73 -36.78 0.03
C ALA A 205 -41.46 -35.37 0.59
N ALA A 206 -42.28 -34.89 1.53
CA ALA A 206 -42.09 -33.59 2.18
C ALA A 206 -40.80 -33.55 3.02
N VAL A 207 -40.50 -34.60 3.78
CA VAL A 207 -39.25 -34.70 4.56
C VAL A 207 -38.03 -34.76 3.64
N LEU A 208 -38.08 -35.55 2.57
CA LEU A 208 -36.99 -35.61 1.59
C LEU A 208 -36.76 -34.25 0.92
N ALA A 209 -37.82 -33.55 0.49
CA ALA A 209 -37.73 -32.22 -0.10
C ALA A 209 -37.13 -31.21 0.88
N ALA A 210 -37.55 -31.24 2.16
CA ALA A 210 -37.00 -30.37 3.19
C ALA A 210 -35.50 -30.62 3.43
N VAL A 211 -35.07 -31.88 3.44
CA VAL A 211 -33.64 -32.25 3.57
C VAL A 211 -32.84 -31.79 2.35
N LEU A 212 -33.36 -31.95 1.14
CA LEU A 212 -32.70 -31.49 -0.08
C LEU A 212 -32.59 -29.96 -0.13
N LEU A 213 -33.64 -29.22 0.26
CA LEU A 213 -33.62 -27.76 0.33
C LEU A 213 -32.66 -27.25 1.40
N ALA A 214 -32.67 -27.86 2.59
CA ALA A 214 -31.75 -27.50 3.67
C ALA A 214 -30.29 -27.81 3.31
N GLY A 215 -30.04 -28.98 2.71
CA GLY A 215 -28.72 -29.38 2.22
C GLY A 215 -28.21 -28.48 1.09
N GLY A 216 -29.07 -28.16 0.12
CA GLY A 216 -28.76 -27.24 -0.97
C GLY A 216 -28.49 -25.81 -0.47
N GLY A 217 -29.29 -25.32 0.47
CA GLY A 217 -29.10 -24.01 1.09
C GLY A 217 -27.83 -23.94 1.94
N TRP A 218 -27.51 -25.00 2.69
CA TRP A 218 -26.23 -25.10 3.41
C TRP A 218 -25.05 -25.11 2.44
N LEU A 219 -25.09 -25.95 1.39
CA LEU A 219 -24.03 -26.03 0.40
C LEU A 219 -23.83 -24.68 -0.28
N TRP A 220 -24.91 -23.99 -0.67
CA TRP A 220 -24.83 -22.66 -1.26
C TRP A 220 -24.14 -21.66 -0.32
N ARG A 221 -24.55 -21.59 0.96
CA ARG A 221 -23.88 -20.71 1.95
C ARG A 221 -22.42 -21.09 2.18
N ALA A 222 -22.11 -22.38 2.23
CA ALA A 222 -20.74 -22.87 2.39
C ALA A 222 -19.88 -22.51 1.18
N THR A 223 -20.42 -22.66 -0.03
CA THR A 223 -19.73 -22.25 -1.26
C THR A 223 -19.52 -20.74 -1.31
N GLU A 224 -20.50 -19.95 -0.89
CA GLU A 224 -20.42 -18.49 -0.90
C GLU A 224 -19.44 -17.98 0.15
N ARG A 225 -19.45 -18.56 1.36
CA ARG A 225 -18.44 -18.27 2.39
C ARG A 225 -17.04 -18.68 1.95
N GLY A 226 -16.90 -19.84 1.32
CA GLY A 226 -15.62 -20.27 0.77
C GLY A 226 -15.11 -19.31 -0.29
N ARG A 227 -16.00 -18.84 -1.16
CA ARG A 227 -15.72 -17.82 -2.18
C ARG A 227 -15.23 -16.51 -1.53
N GLN A 228 -15.98 -15.99 -0.56
CA GLN A 228 -15.64 -14.78 0.19
C GLN A 228 -14.30 -14.92 0.92
N ALA A 229 -14.05 -16.05 1.57
CA ALA A 229 -12.78 -16.31 2.25
C ALA A 229 -11.58 -16.34 1.28
N LEU A 230 -11.77 -16.80 0.04
CA LEU A 230 -10.74 -16.77 -0.99
C LEU A 230 -10.48 -15.35 -1.50
N GLU A 231 -11.50 -14.50 -1.59
CA GLU A 231 -11.33 -13.06 -1.88
C GLU A 231 -10.64 -12.33 -0.72
N GLU A 232 -10.99 -12.69 0.51
CA GLU A 232 -10.42 -12.11 1.73
C GLU A 232 -8.98 -12.58 1.99
N ALA A 233 -8.56 -13.69 1.40
CA ALA A 233 -7.20 -14.19 1.46
C ALA A 233 -6.20 -13.36 0.64
N GLU A 234 -6.66 -12.47 -0.25
CA GLU A 234 -5.77 -11.50 -0.89
C GLU A 234 -5.18 -10.56 0.17
N PRO A 235 -3.84 -10.46 0.25
CA PRO A 235 -3.17 -9.68 1.29
C PRO A 235 -3.54 -8.20 1.19
N THR A 236 -3.75 -7.60 2.35
CA THR A 236 -3.91 -6.17 2.51
C THR A 236 -2.55 -5.46 2.48
N LEU A 237 -2.57 -4.15 2.19
CA LEU A 237 -1.38 -3.31 2.28
C LEU A 237 -0.71 -3.37 3.67
N MET A 238 -1.52 -3.53 4.74
CA MET A 238 -1.01 -3.69 6.09
C MET A 238 -0.21 -4.99 6.27
N GLN A 239 -0.63 -6.09 5.64
CA GLN A 239 0.10 -7.35 5.71
C GLN A 239 1.43 -7.28 4.95
N TYR A 240 1.47 -6.59 3.81
CA TYR A 240 2.75 -6.31 3.13
C TYR A 240 3.68 -5.48 3.99
N GLY A 241 3.17 -4.40 4.61
CA GLY A 241 3.92 -3.59 5.56
C GLY A 241 4.43 -4.41 6.75
N ALA A 242 3.57 -5.20 7.37
CA ALA A 242 3.93 -6.05 8.51
C ALA A 242 5.02 -7.08 8.14
N ALA A 243 4.93 -7.71 6.97
CA ALA A 243 5.97 -8.62 6.46
C ALA A 243 7.34 -7.94 6.30
N VAL A 244 7.36 -6.73 5.74
CA VAL A 244 8.58 -5.94 5.58
C VAL A 244 9.14 -5.54 6.94
N ALA A 245 8.32 -4.99 7.83
CA ALA A 245 8.74 -4.53 9.14
C ALA A 245 9.31 -5.66 10.01
N ASP A 246 8.64 -6.81 10.07
CA ASP A 246 9.16 -7.99 10.78
C ASP A 246 10.41 -8.58 10.13
N GLY A 247 10.50 -8.52 8.79
CA GLY A 247 11.72 -8.90 8.07
C GLY A 247 12.91 -8.03 8.47
N LEU A 248 12.73 -6.71 8.49
CA LEU A 248 13.74 -5.73 8.92
C LEU A 248 14.12 -5.92 10.40
N ARG A 249 13.14 -6.10 11.30
CA ARG A 249 13.40 -6.37 12.72
C ARG A 249 14.24 -7.65 12.90
N THR A 250 13.85 -8.73 12.24
CA THR A 250 14.54 -10.02 12.34
C THR A 250 15.95 -9.96 11.77
N ALA A 251 16.18 -9.13 10.75
CA ALA A 251 17.50 -8.88 10.17
C ALA A 251 18.37 -7.91 11.01
N GLY A 252 17.83 -7.33 12.09
CA GLY A 252 18.51 -6.35 12.94
C GLY A 252 18.62 -4.95 12.34
N LEU A 253 17.79 -4.66 11.32
CA LEU A 253 17.76 -3.38 10.60
C LEU A 253 16.75 -2.39 11.18
N SER A 254 15.78 -2.88 11.97
CA SER A 254 14.76 -2.05 12.61
C SER A 254 14.61 -2.41 14.09
N PRO A 255 14.44 -1.42 15.00
CA PRO A 255 14.14 -1.67 16.41
C PRO A 255 12.71 -2.16 16.63
N VAL A 256 11.81 -1.97 15.66
CA VAL A 256 10.38 -2.34 15.72
C VAL A 256 10.00 -3.22 14.53
N GLY A 257 8.99 -4.06 14.72
CA GLY A 257 8.41 -4.92 13.69
C GLY A 257 7.05 -4.42 13.22
N ALA A 258 6.15 -5.38 12.94
CA ALA A 258 4.78 -5.11 12.51
C ALA A 258 4.01 -4.16 13.43
N GLU A 259 4.30 -4.15 14.74
CA GLU A 259 3.68 -3.25 15.71
C GLU A 259 3.95 -1.76 15.45
N GLY A 260 5.00 -1.44 14.69
CA GLY A 260 5.33 -0.07 14.29
C GLY A 260 4.59 0.40 13.04
N VAL A 261 3.96 -0.50 12.28
CA VAL A 261 3.38 -0.16 10.97
C VAL A 261 2.09 0.64 11.16
N ARG A 262 1.97 1.75 10.44
CA ARG A 262 0.74 2.56 10.39
C ARG A 262 0.32 2.78 8.95
N ILE A 263 -0.98 2.65 8.73
CA ILE A 263 -1.63 3.02 7.47
C ILE A 263 -2.67 4.09 7.77
N VAL A 264 -2.49 5.26 7.18
CA VAL A 264 -3.48 6.33 7.20
C VAL A 264 -4.18 6.31 5.85
N VAL A 265 -5.49 6.08 5.86
CA VAL A 265 -6.33 6.13 4.66
C VAL A 265 -6.71 7.58 4.44
N ASP A 266 -6.30 8.17 3.31
CA ASP A 266 -6.76 9.49 2.92
C ASP A 266 -8.12 9.40 2.21
N SER A 267 -8.86 10.50 2.24
CA SER A 267 -10.14 10.78 1.60
C SER A 267 -10.22 10.48 0.10
N ARG A 268 -9.08 10.25 -0.58
CA ARG A 268 -8.97 10.08 -2.04
C ARG A 268 -8.40 8.73 -2.51
N THR A 269 -8.58 7.64 -1.76
CA THR A 269 -8.12 6.27 -2.13
C THR A 269 -6.60 6.09 -2.19
N VAL A 270 -5.85 7.03 -1.62
CA VAL A 270 -4.41 6.92 -1.44
C VAL A 270 -4.12 6.50 -0.01
N HIS A 271 -3.31 5.46 0.13
CA HIS A 271 -2.94 4.90 1.43
C HIS A 271 -1.53 5.30 1.78
N ARG A 272 -1.38 5.88 2.97
CA ARG A 272 -0.11 6.37 3.47
C ARG A 272 0.46 5.38 4.48
N CYS A 273 1.53 4.70 4.09
CA CYS A 273 2.23 3.71 4.90
C CYS A 273 3.47 4.32 5.55
N GLU A 274 3.62 4.12 6.86
CA GLU A 274 4.80 4.54 7.62
C GLU A 274 5.17 3.51 8.68
N LEU A 275 6.41 3.59 9.14
CA LEU A 275 6.90 2.81 10.28
C LEU A 275 7.25 3.75 11.44
N ASN A 276 6.54 3.60 12.56
CA ASN A 276 6.83 4.31 13.80
C ASN A 276 7.93 3.59 14.59
N ALA A 277 9.19 3.85 14.23
CA ALA A 277 10.38 3.22 14.81
C ALA A 277 11.12 4.07 15.86
N GLY A 278 10.53 5.20 16.27
CA GLY A 278 11.20 6.18 17.14
C GLY A 278 11.77 7.36 16.35
N THR A 279 12.30 8.34 17.08
CA THR A 279 12.77 9.63 16.54
C THR A 279 14.29 9.78 16.58
N ASP A 280 14.98 8.78 17.11
CA ASP A 280 16.44 8.73 17.08
C ASP A 280 16.94 8.36 15.67
N ALA A 281 18.25 8.49 15.45
CA ALA A 281 18.85 8.24 14.15
C ALA A 281 18.57 6.81 13.64
N ALA A 282 18.56 5.83 14.54
CA ALA A 282 18.26 4.43 14.23
C ALA A 282 16.80 4.24 13.80
N GLY A 283 15.84 4.85 14.50
CA GLY A 283 14.43 4.81 14.14
C GLY A 283 14.14 5.48 12.78
N ILE A 284 14.77 6.63 12.52
CA ILE A 284 14.63 7.32 11.23
C ILE A 284 15.20 6.47 10.09
N GLU A 285 16.38 5.87 10.28
CA GLU A 285 17.00 4.98 9.28
C GLU A 285 16.12 3.74 9.02
N ALA A 286 15.58 3.13 10.07
CA ALA A 286 14.66 2.00 9.96
C ALA A 286 13.38 2.37 9.19
N ALA A 287 12.80 3.54 9.44
CA ALA A 287 11.62 4.01 8.70
C ALA A 287 11.93 4.26 7.21
N GLN A 288 13.11 4.76 6.88
CA GLN A 288 13.55 4.94 5.49
C GLN A 288 13.77 3.59 4.79
N GLN A 289 14.42 2.63 5.46
CA GLN A 289 14.61 1.27 4.95
C GLN A 289 13.26 0.57 4.75
N PHE A 290 12.31 0.74 5.67
CA PHE A 290 10.95 0.23 5.53
C PHE A 290 10.25 0.75 4.28
N VAL A 291 10.26 2.07 4.07
CA VAL A 291 9.59 2.70 2.92
C VAL A 291 10.17 2.19 1.60
N ARG A 292 11.51 2.13 1.46
CA ARG A 292 12.16 1.55 0.26
C ARG A 292 11.85 0.06 0.08
N ALA A 293 11.91 -0.71 1.16
CA ALA A 293 11.67 -2.14 1.10
C ALA A 293 10.21 -2.47 0.75
N LEU A 294 9.25 -1.69 1.26
CA LEU A 294 7.85 -1.84 0.92
C LEU A 294 7.58 -1.47 -0.55
N GLU A 295 8.20 -0.41 -1.05
CA GLU A 295 8.15 -0.06 -2.47
C GLU A 295 8.64 -1.22 -3.35
N GLU A 296 9.84 -1.76 -3.09
CA GLU A 296 10.40 -2.85 -3.87
C GLU A 296 9.51 -4.11 -3.88
N VAL A 297 8.76 -4.36 -2.79
CA VAL A 297 7.81 -5.48 -2.71
C VAL A 297 6.57 -5.26 -3.56
N LEU A 298 6.08 -4.03 -3.64
CA LEU A 298 4.85 -3.67 -4.34
C LEU A 298 5.10 -3.39 -5.83
N ALA A 299 6.27 -2.86 -6.17
CA ALA A 299 6.67 -2.46 -7.50
C ALA A 299 6.84 -3.64 -8.47
N PRO A 300 6.79 -3.39 -9.80
CA PRO A 300 7.12 -4.39 -10.80
C PRO A 300 8.53 -4.98 -10.60
N ILE A 301 8.68 -6.28 -10.85
CA ILE A 301 9.92 -7.00 -10.55
C ILE A 301 11.07 -6.51 -11.45
N GLY A 302 12.04 -5.83 -10.83
CA GLY A 302 13.28 -5.37 -11.47
C GLY A 302 14.34 -6.47 -11.62
N GLN A 303 15.44 -6.33 -10.87
CA GLN A 303 16.55 -7.31 -10.84
C GLN A 303 16.90 -7.75 -9.40
N PRO A 304 15.95 -8.30 -8.64
CA PRO A 304 16.23 -8.74 -7.28
C PRO A 304 17.15 -9.97 -7.27
N ARG A 305 17.88 -10.16 -6.16
CA ARG A 305 18.71 -11.36 -5.96
C ARG A 305 17.89 -12.59 -5.53
N TYR A 306 16.75 -12.35 -4.90
CA TYR A 306 15.86 -13.37 -4.39
C TYR A 306 14.40 -13.02 -4.68
N LEU A 307 13.57 -14.04 -4.83
CA LEU A 307 12.11 -13.89 -4.89
C LEU A 307 11.43 -14.66 -3.76
N VAL A 308 10.27 -14.18 -3.35
CA VAL A 308 9.30 -14.91 -2.53
C VAL A 308 8.01 -15.13 -3.32
N ARG A 309 7.33 -16.22 -3.02
CA ARG A 309 6.09 -16.60 -3.69
C ARG A 309 4.92 -16.41 -2.75
N ARG A 310 3.83 -15.87 -3.27
CA ARG A 310 2.47 -16.04 -2.72
C ARG A 310 1.60 -16.78 -3.73
N HIS A 311 0.45 -17.26 -3.28
CA HIS A 311 -0.52 -17.90 -4.16
C HIS A 311 -1.81 -17.10 -4.16
N ARG A 312 -2.31 -16.84 -5.35
CA ARG A 312 -3.58 -16.18 -5.61
C ARG A 312 -4.59 -17.26 -6.01
N PRO A 313 -5.44 -17.74 -5.09
CA PRO A 313 -6.47 -18.69 -5.45
C PRO A 313 -7.49 -18.04 -6.39
N GLN A 314 -8.10 -18.84 -7.25
CA GLN A 314 -9.31 -18.40 -7.95
C GLN A 314 -10.43 -18.24 -6.92
N SER A 315 -11.23 -17.18 -7.05
CA SER A 315 -12.35 -16.87 -6.15
C SER A 315 -13.71 -17.08 -6.80
N ASP A 316 -13.82 -18.01 -7.75
CA ASP A 316 -15.10 -18.33 -8.40
C ASP A 316 -15.96 -19.27 -7.55
N ARG A 317 -17.21 -19.51 -7.97
CA ARG A 317 -18.12 -20.41 -7.24
C ARG A 317 -17.61 -21.85 -7.17
N ARG A 318 -16.81 -22.29 -8.15
CA ARG A 318 -16.22 -23.64 -8.15
C ARG A 318 -15.13 -23.76 -7.09
N ALA A 319 -14.30 -22.73 -6.94
CA ALA A 319 -13.28 -22.67 -5.92
C ALA A 319 -13.89 -22.62 -4.50
N GLY A 320 -14.94 -21.81 -4.30
CA GLY A 320 -15.70 -21.79 -3.05
C GLY A 320 -16.35 -23.15 -2.73
N TRP A 321 -16.87 -23.84 -3.75
CA TRP A 321 -17.34 -25.22 -3.61
C TRP A 321 -16.21 -26.16 -3.19
N LEU A 322 -15.07 -26.17 -3.88
CA LEU A 322 -13.92 -27.02 -3.52
C LEU A 322 -13.51 -26.82 -2.06
N LEU A 323 -13.41 -25.57 -1.61
CA LEU A 323 -13.05 -25.24 -0.24
C LEU A 323 -14.10 -25.72 0.77
N ALA A 324 -15.39 -25.65 0.44
CA ALA A 324 -16.48 -26.19 1.26
C ALA A 324 -16.39 -27.72 1.46
N TRP A 325 -15.73 -28.41 0.52
CA TRP A 325 -15.44 -29.85 0.62
C TRP A 325 -14.03 -30.15 1.14
N GLY A 326 -13.32 -29.15 1.69
CA GLY A 326 -11.97 -29.29 2.21
C GLY A 326 -10.91 -29.55 1.14
N ARG A 327 -11.18 -29.19 -0.13
CA ARG A 327 -10.25 -29.31 -1.25
C ARG A 327 -9.59 -27.97 -1.55
N THR A 328 -8.31 -28.02 -1.92
CA THR A 328 -7.56 -26.84 -2.34
C THR A 328 -8.01 -26.39 -3.74
N PRO A 329 -8.60 -25.19 -3.90
CA PRO A 329 -8.90 -24.63 -5.21
C PRO A 329 -7.63 -24.35 -6.05
N PRO A 330 -7.74 -24.37 -7.39
CA PRO A 330 -6.66 -23.95 -8.27
C PRO A 330 -6.34 -22.46 -8.04
N GLY A 331 -5.09 -22.09 -8.32
CA GLY A 331 -4.67 -20.69 -8.26
C GLY A 331 -3.34 -20.47 -8.94
N GLU A 332 -2.95 -19.21 -9.01
CA GLU A 332 -1.73 -18.75 -9.65
C GLU A 332 -0.65 -18.43 -8.61
N SER A 333 0.60 -18.72 -8.94
CA SER A 333 1.73 -18.27 -8.15
C SER A 333 2.11 -16.85 -8.54
N VAL A 334 1.99 -15.91 -7.60
CA VAL A 334 2.45 -14.53 -7.77
C VAL A 334 3.79 -14.37 -7.04
N TRP A 335 4.75 -13.76 -7.70
CA TRP A 335 6.10 -13.58 -7.17
C TRP A 335 6.33 -12.14 -6.77
N HIS A 336 7.10 -11.94 -5.71
CA HIS A 336 7.52 -10.62 -5.25
C HIS A 336 9.03 -10.61 -5.07
N ALA A 337 9.63 -9.43 -5.29
CA ALA A 337 11.03 -9.20 -4.98
C ALA A 337 11.26 -9.31 -3.46
N VAL A 338 12.35 -9.95 -3.08
CA VAL A 338 12.91 -9.72 -1.74
C VAL A 338 13.64 -8.38 -1.78
N PRO A 339 13.29 -7.42 -0.90
CA PRO A 339 13.93 -6.11 -0.85
C PRO A 339 15.44 -6.18 -0.83
N SER A 340 16.12 -5.26 -1.50
CA SER A 340 17.57 -5.20 -1.61
C SER A 340 18.27 -5.18 -0.23
N ASP A 341 17.75 -4.40 0.72
CA ASP A 341 18.21 -4.30 2.11
C ASP A 341 18.17 -5.67 2.85
N LEU A 342 17.22 -6.54 2.51
CA LEU A 342 17.09 -7.90 3.08
C LEU A 342 17.76 -8.97 2.21
N GLY A 343 17.83 -8.75 0.90
CA GLY A 343 18.37 -9.64 -0.12
C GLY A 343 19.89 -9.57 -0.28
N GLY A 344 20.58 -8.74 0.52
CA GLY A 344 22.04 -8.68 0.57
C GLY A 344 22.68 -9.99 1.04
N SER A 345 21.98 -10.77 1.88
CA SER A 345 22.44 -12.06 2.42
C SER A 345 21.35 -13.12 2.37
N ARG A 346 21.74 -14.41 2.37
CA ARG A 346 20.78 -15.53 2.46
C ARG A 346 19.98 -15.49 3.76
N ALA A 347 20.62 -15.12 4.87
CA ALA A 347 19.99 -15.05 6.18
C ALA A 347 18.90 -13.96 6.24
N GLY A 348 19.17 -12.78 5.69
CA GLY A 348 18.19 -11.70 5.57
C GLY A 348 17.03 -12.07 4.64
N ALA A 349 17.33 -12.68 3.49
CA ALA A 349 16.31 -13.12 2.55
C ALA A 349 15.38 -14.19 3.15
N ASP A 350 15.93 -15.18 3.86
CA ASP A 350 15.13 -16.19 4.55
C ASP A 350 14.39 -15.62 5.78
N ALA A 351 14.92 -14.58 6.45
CA ALA A 351 14.20 -13.87 7.51
C ALA A 351 12.96 -13.15 6.96
N PHE A 352 13.11 -12.45 5.84
CA PHE A 352 11.98 -11.86 5.13
C PHE A 352 10.98 -12.92 4.67
N ALA A 353 11.43 -14.05 4.11
CA ALA A 353 10.54 -15.12 3.66
C ALA A 353 9.71 -15.73 4.81
N ARG A 354 10.27 -15.84 6.02
CA ARG A 354 9.51 -16.27 7.20
C ARG A 354 8.46 -15.24 7.61
N ALA A 355 8.80 -13.95 7.63
CA ALA A 355 7.85 -12.87 7.90
C ALA A 355 6.74 -12.83 6.82
N TRP A 356 7.12 -13.00 5.56
CA TRP A 356 6.22 -13.11 4.42
C TRP A 356 5.24 -14.28 4.59
N HIS A 357 5.75 -15.48 4.90
CA HIS A 357 4.91 -16.64 5.16
C HIS A 357 3.93 -16.41 6.32
N HIS A 358 4.36 -15.68 7.36
CA HIS A 358 3.51 -15.37 8.51
C HIS A 358 2.38 -14.39 8.18
N TRP A 359 2.67 -13.28 7.48
CA TRP A 359 1.71 -12.20 7.23
C TRP A 359 0.91 -12.34 5.94
N VAL A 360 1.58 -12.80 4.87
CA VAL A 360 1.04 -12.88 3.50
C VAL A 360 0.72 -14.33 3.11
N GLY A 361 1.49 -15.30 3.60
CA GLY A 361 1.42 -16.69 3.19
C GLY A 361 2.25 -17.00 1.94
N GLY A 362 2.42 -18.30 1.63
CA GLY A 362 3.27 -18.76 0.54
C GLY A 362 4.61 -19.34 1.01
N SER A 363 5.72 -19.00 0.36
CA SER A 363 7.03 -19.60 0.65
C SER A 363 7.64 -19.08 1.96
N ASP A 364 8.09 -19.98 2.84
CA ASP A 364 8.84 -19.66 4.07
C ASP A 364 10.35 -19.48 3.84
N ARG A 365 10.82 -19.74 2.62
CA ARG A 365 12.21 -19.56 2.19
C ARG A 365 12.30 -18.73 0.91
N ALA A 366 13.36 -17.95 0.80
CA ALA A 366 13.62 -17.14 -0.38
C ALA A 366 14.26 -17.97 -1.50
N HIS A 367 13.86 -17.71 -2.74
CA HIS A 367 14.38 -18.36 -3.94
C HIS A 367 15.52 -17.52 -4.52
N TYR A 368 16.74 -18.05 -4.50
CA TYR A 368 17.92 -17.36 -5.06
C TYR A 368 17.91 -17.38 -6.58
N LEU A 369 18.19 -16.25 -7.23
CA LEU A 369 18.11 -16.09 -8.69
C LEU A 369 19.48 -16.14 -9.41
N GLY A 370 20.57 -16.36 -8.68
CA GLY A 370 21.89 -16.54 -9.30
C GLY A 370 22.01 -17.85 -10.07
N ALA A 371 23.13 -18.05 -10.77
CA ALA A 371 23.36 -19.21 -11.65
C ALA A 371 23.22 -20.58 -10.97
N SER A 372 23.50 -20.67 -9.66
CA SER A 372 23.33 -21.89 -8.86
C SER A 372 21.94 -22.04 -8.22
N GLY A 373 21.07 -21.05 -8.41
CA GLY A 373 19.71 -21.00 -7.88
C GLY A 373 18.69 -21.30 -8.98
N ARG A 374 17.79 -20.34 -9.19
CA ARG A 374 16.68 -20.40 -10.15
C ARG A 374 16.65 -19.18 -11.08
N PRO A 375 17.66 -19.01 -11.95
CA PRO A 375 17.71 -17.87 -12.87
C PRO A 375 16.52 -17.82 -13.84
N GLU A 376 15.86 -18.95 -14.09
CA GLU A 376 14.66 -19.04 -14.91
C GLU A 376 13.48 -18.24 -14.33
N LEU A 377 13.38 -18.11 -13.00
CA LEU A 377 12.30 -17.36 -12.36
C LEU A 377 12.43 -15.85 -12.64
N LEU A 378 13.65 -15.32 -12.64
CA LEU A 378 13.86 -13.92 -12.99
C LEU A 378 13.49 -13.67 -14.44
N THR A 379 13.84 -14.59 -15.34
CA THR A 379 13.50 -14.47 -16.76
C THR A 379 11.98 -14.51 -16.98
N ALA A 380 11.26 -15.35 -16.24
CA ALA A 380 9.81 -15.51 -16.36
C ALA A 380 9.00 -14.34 -15.79
N HIS A 381 9.52 -13.66 -14.75
CA HIS A 381 8.74 -12.68 -13.98
C HIS A 381 9.29 -11.25 -14.03
N ARG A 382 10.34 -10.98 -14.80
CA ARG A 382 10.86 -9.62 -14.95
C ARG A 382 9.81 -8.68 -15.53
N GLY A 383 9.62 -7.53 -14.90
CA GLY A 383 8.61 -6.54 -15.27
C GLY A 383 7.18 -6.95 -14.95
N ALA A 384 6.95 -8.13 -14.36
CA ALA A 384 5.63 -8.51 -13.87
C ALA A 384 5.28 -7.58 -12.70
N ASP A 385 4.06 -7.04 -12.75
CA ASP A 385 3.49 -6.25 -11.68
C ASP A 385 2.68 -7.15 -10.74
N PRO A 386 3.16 -7.41 -9.51
CA PRO A 386 2.51 -8.36 -8.62
C PRO A 386 1.27 -7.78 -7.91
N THR A 387 1.08 -6.46 -7.93
CA THR A 387 0.00 -5.78 -7.19
C THR A 387 -0.87 -4.83 -8.01
N GLY A 388 -0.37 -4.30 -9.13
CA GLY A 388 -1.06 -3.27 -9.91
C GLY A 388 -1.04 -1.91 -9.21
N ALA A 389 -0.10 -1.67 -8.29
CA ALA A 389 -0.09 -0.48 -7.45
C ALA A 389 0.72 0.67 -8.06
N GLU A 390 0.16 1.88 -8.03
CA GLU A 390 0.92 3.11 -8.29
C GLU A 390 1.53 3.59 -6.96
N LEU A 391 2.85 3.80 -6.95
CA LEU A 391 3.64 4.08 -5.76
C LEU A 391 4.30 5.45 -5.89
N VAL A 392 4.26 6.24 -4.82
CA VAL A 392 4.93 7.54 -4.74
C VAL A 392 5.63 7.68 -3.38
N HIS A 393 6.91 8.02 -3.39
CA HIS A 393 7.68 8.28 -2.18
C HIS A 393 7.49 9.72 -1.70
N ARG A 394 7.23 9.91 -0.39
CA ARG A 394 7.10 11.25 0.20
C ARG A 394 7.70 11.30 1.61
N ARG A 395 8.24 12.45 2.04
CA ARG A 395 8.56 12.69 3.46
C ARG A 395 7.58 13.70 4.02
N THR A 396 7.09 13.45 5.22
CA THR A 396 6.11 14.31 5.88
C THR A 396 6.71 14.87 7.15
N TRP A 397 6.45 16.13 7.42
CA TRP A 397 6.78 16.81 8.67
C TRP A 397 5.50 16.92 9.51
N SER A 398 5.58 16.62 10.80
CA SER A 398 4.40 16.54 11.70
C SER A 398 4.61 17.25 13.01
#